data_AF-L0ACX4-F1
#
_entry.id   AF-L0ACX4-F1
#
_cell.length_a   1.000
_cell.length_b   1.000
_cell.length_c   1.000
_cell.angle_alpha   90.00
_cell.angle_beta   90.00
_cell.angle_gamma   90.00
#
_symmetry.space_group_name_H-M   'P 1'
#
loop_
_entity.id
_entity.type
_entity.pdbx_description
1 polymer ?
#
loop_
_entity_poly.entity_id
_entity_poly.type
_entity_poly.pdbx_seq_one_letter_code
_entity_poly.pdbx_strand_id
1 'polypeptide(L)'
;MREAVVLAATGLLIAGFGIAIWYGRTELLAQYPEHEGPEELATRAGGILTAHGLLTIGIATVVGQSDESPILVGSWAALTVVVAFAVAALAATYN
;
A
#
# COMPACT_ATOMS: atom_id res chain seq x y z
N MET A 1 -3.74 21.15 -3.51
CA MET A 1 -2.41 20.91 -4.14
C MET A 1 -1.40 20.20 -3.23
N ARG A 2 -1.06 20.71 -2.03
CA ARG A 2 -0.08 20.04 -1.14
C ARG A 2 -0.45 18.59 -0.82
N GLU A 3 -1.71 18.34 -0.48
CA GLU A 3 -2.24 17.00 -0.15
C GLU A 3 -2.13 16.04 -1.33
N ALA A 4 -2.45 16.48 -2.54
CA ALA A 4 -2.29 15.69 -3.76
C ALA A 4 -0.84 15.26 -3.98
N VAL A 5 0.14 16.16 -3.79
CA VAL A 5 1.56 15.82 -3.90
C VAL A 5 1.99 14.79 -2.86
N VAL A 6 1.53 14.95 -1.61
CA VAL A 6 1.80 14.00 -0.52
C VAL A 6 1.21 12.63 -0.84
N LEU A 7 -0.03 12.57 -1.32
CA LEU A 7 -0.68 11.33 -1.73
C LEU A 7 0.05 10.67 -2.90
N ALA A 8 0.43 11.44 -3.93
CA ALA A 8 1.16 10.91 -5.08
C ALA A 8 2.51 10.29 -4.66
N ALA A 9 3.29 11.00 -3.82
CA ALA A 9 4.54 10.49 -3.29
C ALA A 9 4.33 9.24 -2.42
N THR A 10 3.30 9.25 -1.57
CA THR A 10 2.94 8.11 -0.72
C THR A 10 2.55 6.89 -1.56
N GLY A 11 1.72 7.09 -2.59
CA GLY A 11 1.30 6.03 -3.49
C GLY A 11 2.46 5.43 -4.29
N LEU A 12 3.41 6.27 -4.74
CA LEU A 12 4.64 5.80 -5.38
C LEU A 12 5.51 4.95 -4.45
N LEU A 13 5.67 5.37 -3.19
CA LEU A 13 6.42 4.59 -2.20
C LEU A 13 5.73 3.24 -1.93
N ILE A 14 4.43 3.25 -1.68
CA ILE A 14 3.65 2.02 -1.43
C ILE A 14 3.74 1.08 -2.62
N ALA A 15 3.59 1.60 -3.85
CA ALA A 15 3.70 0.79 -5.07
C ALA A 15 5.12 0.22 -5.23
N GLY A 16 6.16 1.02 -5.00
CA GLY A 16 7.55 0.58 -5.08
C GLY A 16 7.86 -0.55 -4.08
N PHE A 17 7.44 -0.41 -2.83
CA PHE A 17 7.57 -1.46 -1.82
C PHE A 17 6.73 -2.69 -2.15
N GLY A 18 5.49 -2.51 -2.61
CA GLY A 18 4.62 -3.60 -3.04
C GLY A 18 5.24 -4.42 -4.18
N ILE A 19 5.82 -3.76 -5.19
CA ILE A 19 6.52 -4.42 -6.29
C ILE A 19 7.74 -5.18 -5.76
N ALA A 20 8.56 -4.57 -4.90
CA ALA A 20 9.72 -5.24 -4.32
C ALA A 20 9.32 -6.51 -3.54
N ILE A 21 8.26 -6.43 -2.73
CA ILE A 21 7.71 -7.58 -1.99
C ILE A 21 7.19 -8.64 -2.95
N TRP A 22 6.50 -8.25 -4.03
CA TRP A 22 6.04 -9.19 -5.06
C TRP A 22 7.22 -9.96 -5.68
N TYR A 23 8.35 -9.29 -5.93
CA TYR A 23 9.58 -9.94 -6.40
C TYR A 23 10.37 -10.70 -5.30
N GLY A 24 9.74 -11.01 -4.16
CA GLY A 24 10.31 -11.88 -3.13
C GLY A 24 10.92 -11.16 -1.94
N ARG A 25 10.98 -9.80 -1.94
CA ARG A 25 11.58 -9.04 -0.83
C ARG A 25 10.65 -8.89 0.37
N THR A 26 10.27 -10.04 0.93
CA THR A 26 9.34 -10.17 2.06
C THR A 26 9.93 -9.65 3.37
N GLU A 27 11.24 -9.46 3.46
CA GLU A 27 11.92 -8.82 4.59
C GLU A 27 11.53 -7.36 4.82
N LEU A 28 10.86 -6.75 3.82
CA LEU A 28 10.26 -5.42 3.93
C LEU A 28 8.93 -5.43 4.71
N LEU A 29 8.36 -6.62 4.96
CA LEU A 29 7.20 -6.79 5.83
C LEU A 29 7.66 -6.84 7.28
N ALA A 30 6.98 -6.10 8.16
CA ALA A 30 7.32 -6.04 9.58
C ALA A 30 7.26 -7.41 10.29
N GLN A 31 6.55 -8.38 9.72
CA GLN A 31 6.43 -9.75 10.24
C GLN A 31 7.62 -10.65 9.88
N TYR A 32 8.43 -10.27 8.88
CA TYR A 32 9.52 -11.10 8.36
C TYR A 32 10.90 -10.38 8.40
N PRO A 33 11.29 -9.71 9.50
CA PRO A 33 12.50 -8.87 9.51
C PRO A 33 13.81 -9.63 9.31
N GLU A 34 13.82 -10.96 9.49
CA GLU A 34 15.03 -11.79 9.48
C GLU A 34 14.94 -13.02 8.56
N HIS A 35 13.80 -13.26 7.89
CA HIS A 35 13.56 -14.48 7.11
C HIS A 35 12.76 -14.18 5.85
N GLU A 36 13.05 -14.87 4.76
CA GLU A 36 12.21 -14.82 3.56
C GLU A 36 10.88 -15.55 3.85
N GLY A 37 9.78 -14.80 3.78
CA GLY A 37 8.43 -15.35 3.80
C GLY A 37 8.13 -16.14 2.53
N PRO A 38 7.11 -17.01 2.53
CA PRO A 38 6.78 -17.85 1.40
C PRO A 38 6.41 -17.03 0.15
N GLU A 39 6.71 -17.57 -1.03
CA GLU A 39 6.46 -16.93 -2.34
C GLU A 39 4.98 -16.54 -2.54
N GLU A 40 4.06 -17.33 -1.99
CA GLU A 40 2.63 -17.03 -2.07
C GLU A 40 2.25 -15.79 -1.25
N LEU A 41 2.87 -15.59 -0.08
CA LEU A 41 2.71 -14.37 0.71
C LEU A 41 3.29 -13.18 -0.07
N ALA A 42 4.50 -13.32 -0.62
CA ALA A 42 5.16 -12.29 -1.41
C ALA A 42 4.26 -11.78 -2.54
N THR A 43 3.69 -12.72 -3.31
CA THR A 43 2.79 -12.43 -4.42
C THR A 43 1.51 -11.74 -3.96
N ARG A 44 0.84 -12.25 -2.91
CA ARG A 44 -0.43 -11.71 -2.43
C ARG A 44 -0.27 -10.36 -1.75
N ALA A 45 0.64 -10.24 -0.79
CA ALA A 45 0.90 -9.00 -0.05
C ALA A 45 1.50 -7.92 -0.95
N GLY A 46 2.47 -8.28 -1.78
CA GLY A 46 3.09 -7.38 -2.76
C GLY A 46 2.08 -6.88 -3.79
N GLY A 47 1.22 -7.77 -4.31
CA GLY A 47 0.13 -7.41 -5.22
C GLY A 47 -0.88 -6.44 -4.60
N ILE A 48 -1.34 -6.72 -3.38
CA ILE A 48 -2.26 -5.84 -2.64
C ILE A 48 -1.66 -4.45 -2.41
N LEU A 49 -0.41 -4.39 -1.96
CA LEU A 49 0.29 -3.11 -1.74
C LEU A 49 0.50 -2.37 -3.06
N THR A 50 0.88 -3.05 -4.13
CA THR A 50 1.03 -2.44 -5.46
C THR A 50 -0.28 -1.82 -5.94
N ALA A 51 -1.39 -2.56 -5.84
CA ALA A 51 -2.71 -2.07 -6.21
C ALA A 51 -3.13 -0.86 -5.37
N HIS A 52 -2.89 -0.90 -4.05
CA HIS A 52 -3.20 0.22 -3.15
C HIS A 52 -2.34 1.47 -3.44
N GLY A 53 -1.06 1.28 -3.79
CA GLY A 53 -0.18 2.36 -4.21
C GLY A 53 -0.67 3.05 -5.49
N LEU A 54 -1.06 2.29 -6.50
CA LEU A 54 -1.65 2.82 -7.74
C LEU A 54 -2.98 3.54 -7.48
N LEU A 55 -3.84 2.96 -6.65
CA LEU A 55 -5.09 3.59 -6.25
C LEU A 55 -4.83 4.93 -5.54
N THR A 56 -3.84 4.98 -4.65
CA THR A 56 -3.45 6.21 -3.95
C THR A 56 -2.98 7.29 -4.92
N ILE A 57 -2.23 6.94 -5.98
CA ILE A 57 -1.86 7.88 -7.06
C ILE A 57 -3.11 8.36 -7.83
N GLY A 58 -4.08 7.47 -8.07
CA GLY A 58 -5.36 7.83 -8.66
C GLY A 58 -6.11 8.86 -7.82
N ILE A 59 -6.24 8.61 -6.51
CA ILE A 59 -6.87 9.54 -5.56
C ILE A 59 -6.13 10.88 -5.52
N ALA A 60 -4.78 10.87 -5.55
CA ALA A 60 -3.97 12.07 -5.63
C ALA A 60 -4.32 12.94 -6.86
N THR A 61 -4.58 12.30 -8.00
CA THR A 61 -4.97 12.98 -9.24
C THR A 61 -6.33 13.68 -9.08
N VAL A 62 -7.31 12.99 -8.47
CA VAL A 62 -8.64 13.56 -8.20
C VAL A 62 -8.56 14.70 -7.19
N VAL A 63 -7.85 14.52 -6.07
CA VAL A 63 -7.64 15.56 -5.05
C VAL A 63 -6.88 16.77 -5.62
N GLY A 64 -6.05 16.58 -6.66
CA GLY A 64 -5.40 17.67 -7.37
C GLY A 64 -6.34 18.52 -8.22
N GLN A 65 -7.49 17.96 -8.63
CA GLN A 65 -8.45 18.58 -9.55
C GLN A 65 -9.75 19.03 -8.85
N SER A 66 -10.00 18.62 -7.61
CA SER A 66 -11.27 18.85 -6.90
C SER A 66 -11.07 19.64 -5.59
N ASP A 67 -12.04 20.49 -5.26
CA ASP A 67 -12.08 21.20 -3.95
C ASP A 67 -12.63 20.30 -2.81
N GLU A 68 -13.24 19.15 -3.13
CA GLU A 68 -13.77 18.16 -2.17
C GLU A 68 -12.70 17.23 -1.56
N SER A 69 -11.54 17.79 -1.20
CA SER A 69 -10.39 17.05 -0.67
C SER A 69 -10.67 16.24 0.62
N PRO A 70 -11.40 16.76 1.63
CA PRO A 70 -11.41 16.14 2.97
C PRO A 70 -12.05 14.75 3.02
N ILE A 71 -13.16 14.54 2.30
CA ILE A 71 -13.90 13.26 2.32
C ILE A 71 -13.09 12.18 1.61
N LEU A 72 -12.47 12.51 0.48
CA LEU A 72 -11.61 11.60 -0.27
C LEU A 72 -10.37 11.19 0.54
N VAL A 73 -9.70 12.16 1.18
CA VAL A 73 -8.55 11.90 2.05
C VAL A 73 -8.95 11.05 3.26
N GLY A 74 -10.09 11.35 3.89
CA GLY A 74 -10.62 10.54 4.99
C GLY A 74 -10.93 9.09 4.57
N SER A 75 -11.52 8.91 3.39
CA SER A 75 -11.83 7.58 2.83
C SER A 75 -10.56 6.81 2.48
N TRP A 76 -9.55 7.49 1.91
CA TRP A 76 -8.24 6.92 1.65
C TRP A 76 -7.52 6.47 2.94
N ALA A 77 -7.61 7.26 4.01
CA ALA A 77 -7.03 6.91 5.30
C ALA A 77 -7.67 5.64 5.89
N ALA A 78 -9.01 5.55 5.86
CA ALA A 78 -9.73 4.36 6.29
C ALA A 78 -9.34 3.12 5.46
N LEU A 79 -9.27 3.27 4.13
CA LEU A 79 -8.84 2.18 3.25
C LEU A 79 -7.40 1.74 3.53
N THR A 80 -6.49 2.68 3.83
CA THR A 80 -5.10 2.37 4.18
C THR A 80 -5.01 1.49 5.43
N VAL A 81 -5.85 1.76 6.43
CA VAL A 81 -5.95 0.92 7.63
C VAL A 81 -6.44 -0.49 7.27
N VAL A 82 -7.48 -0.60 6.44
CA VAL A 82 -7.99 -1.91 5.99
C VAL A 82 -6.93 -2.70 5.23
N VAL A 83 -6.18 -2.06 4.32
CA VAL A 83 -5.08 -2.70 3.57
C VAL A 83 -3.98 -3.17 4.51
N ALA A 84 -3.60 -2.36 5.51
CA ALA A 84 -2.60 -2.75 6.50
C ALA A 84 -3.04 -4.00 7.29
N PHE A 85 -4.30 -4.05 7.72
CA PHE A 85 -4.86 -5.24 8.38
C PHE A 85 -4.91 -6.46 7.46
N ALA A 86 -5.28 -6.29 6.19
CA ALA A 86 -5.32 -7.39 5.23
C ALA A 86 -3.93 -8.00 5.01
N VAL A 87 -2.89 -7.16 4.84
CA VAL A 87 -1.50 -7.62 4.70
C VAL A 87 -1.01 -8.30 5.99
N ALA A 88 -1.32 -7.74 7.16
CA ALA A 88 -0.95 -8.34 8.43
C ALA A 88 -1.64 -9.68 8.67
N ALA A 89 -2.93 -9.79 8.34
CA ALA A 89 -3.68 -11.04 8.44
C ALA A 89 -3.14 -12.11 7.49
N LEU A 90 -2.80 -11.73 6.25
CA LEU A 90 -2.11 -12.62 5.31
C LEU A 90 -0.79 -13.11 5.89
N ALA A 91 0.08 -12.21 6.34
CA ALA A 91 1.35 -12.59 6.96
C ALA A 91 1.17 -13.56 8.14
N ALA A 92 0.16 -13.33 8.99
CA ALA A 92 -0.14 -14.22 10.12
C ALA A 92 -0.58 -15.64 9.71
N THR A 93 -1.14 -15.84 8.51
CA THR A 93 -1.49 -17.18 8.02
C THR A 93 -0.30 -18.00 7.54
N TYR A 94 0.86 -17.36 7.32
CA TYR A 94 2.09 -17.99 6.81
C TYR A 94 3.21 -18.01 7.86
N ASN A 95 2.90 -17.67 9.12
CA ASN A 95 3.83 -17.70 10.25
C ASN A 95 3.80 -19.05 10.99
#